data_AF-A0A0F7RZW1-F1
#
_entry.id   AF-A0A0F7RZW1-F1
#
_cell.length_a   1.000
_cell.length_b   1.000
_cell.length_c   1.000
_cell.angle_alpha   90.00
_cell.angle_beta   90.00
_cell.angle_gamma   90.00
#
_symmetry.space_group_name_H-M   'P 1'
#
loop_
_entity.id
_entity.type
_entity.pdbx_description
1 polymer ?
#
loop_
_entity_poly.entity_id
_entity_poly.type
_entity_poly.pdbx_seq_one_letter_code
_entity_poly.pdbx_strand_id
1 'polypeptide(L)' 'MSLAKSVYNAVFKRNSVYVGTIFFGAFAFGIGYDLATTAWWDAHNKGLGSTDIYTSLAWIGSNG' A
#
# COMPACT_ATOMS: atom_id res chain seq x y z
N MET A 1 -24.22 -17.48 -11.22
CA MET A 1 -23.88 -17.25 -9.79
C MET A 1 -23.23 -15.89 -9.68
N SER A 2 -23.60 -15.07 -8.69
CA SER A 2 -22.98 -13.75 -8.48
C SER A 2 -21.61 -13.90 -7.80
N LEU A 3 -20.64 -13.06 -8.19
CA LEU A 3 -19.30 -13.01 -7.59
C LEU A 3 -19.36 -12.88 -6.07
N ALA A 4 -20.22 -12.00 -5.56
CA ALA A 4 -20.42 -11.80 -4.13
C ALA A 4 -20.88 -13.10 -3.43
N LYS A 5 -21.74 -13.87 -4.08
CA LYS A 5 -22.24 -15.16 -3.56
C LYS A 5 -21.13 -16.22 -3.52
N SER A 6 -20.24 -16.21 -4.51
CA SER A 6 -19.06 -17.10 -4.53
C SER A 6 -18.06 -16.73 -3.44
N VAL A 7 -17.75 -15.44 -3.28
CA VAL A 7 -16.85 -14.95 -2.23
C VAL A 7 -17.41 -15.24 -0.84
N TYR A 8 -18.71 -15.01 -0.62
CA TYR A 8 -19.34 -15.32 0.67
C TYR A 8 -19.20 -16.80 1.04
N ASN A 9 -19.52 -17.70 0.09
CA ASN A 9 -19.43 -19.14 0.33
C ASN A 9 -18.00 -19.63 0.53
N ALA A 10 -17.02 -19.03 -0.16
CA ALA A 10 -15.63 -19.45 -0.10
C ALA A 10 -14.92 -18.99 1.19
N VAL A 11 -15.22 -17.76 1.64
CA VAL A 11 -14.36 -17.07 2.62
C VAL A 11 -15.09 -16.62 3.88
N PHE A 12 -16.37 -16.25 3.76
CA PHE A 12 -17.14 -15.68 4.88
C PHE A 12 -18.05 -16.68 5.58
N LYS A 13 -18.46 -17.78 4.91
CA LYS A 13 -19.40 -18.76 5.44
C LYS A 13 -18.79 -19.73 6.46
N ARG A 14 -17.49 -20.00 6.41
CA ARG A 14 -16.80 -20.93 7.33
C ARG A 14 -16.05 -20.15 8.41
N ASN A 15 -16.47 -20.29 9.68
CA ASN A 15 -15.88 -19.60 10.83
C ASN A 15 -14.34 -19.76 10.92
N SER A 16 -13.81 -20.96 10.64
CA SER A 16 -12.37 -21.23 10.70
C SER A 16 -11.57 -20.55 9.59
N VAL A 17 -12.20 -20.25 8.46
CA VAL A 17 -11.56 -19.58 7.31
C VAL A 17 -11.68 -18.07 7.46
N TYR A 18 -12.83 -17.60 7.93
CA TYR A 18 -13.16 -16.18 8.07
C TYR A 18 -12.07 -15.40 8.80
N VAL A 19 -11.76 -15.77 10.05
CA VAL A 19 -10.82 -15.02 10.89
C VAL A 19 -9.41 -15.00 10.29
N GLY A 20 -8.94 -16.14 9.76
CA GLY A 20 -7.63 -16.24 9.11
C GLY A 20 -7.53 -15.38 7.85
N THR A 21 -8.59 -15.35 7.03
CA THR A 21 -8.64 -14.47 5.86
C THR A 21 -8.64 -13.00 6.25
N ILE A 22 -9.39 -12.61 7.30
CA ILE A 22 -9.40 -11.20 7.74
C ILE A 22 -8.01 -10.78 8.22
N PHE A 23 -7.32 -11.59 9.02
CA PHE A 23 -5.96 -11.24 9.47
C PHE A 23 -4.95 -11.19 8.34
N PHE A 24 -4.97 -12.18 7.43
CA PHE A 24 -4.11 -12.16 6.25
C PHE A 24 -4.41 -10.96 5.36
N GLY A 25 -5.69 -10.68 5.11
CA GLY A 25 -6.14 -9.55 4.32
C GLY A 25 -5.75 -8.22 4.94
N ALA A 26 -5.87 -8.07 6.27
CA ALA A 26 -5.46 -6.87 6.98
C ALA A 26 -3.94 -6.64 6.89
N PHE A 27 -3.13 -7.69 7.03
CA PHE A 27 -1.68 -7.58 6.90
C PHE A 27 -1.25 -7.22 5.48
N ALA A 28 -1.77 -7.94 4.48
CA ALA A 28 -1.48 -7.67 3.08
C ALA A 28 -1.97 -6.28 2.65
N PHE A 29 -3.16 -5.89 3.10
CA PHE A 29 -3.71 -4.56 2.86
C PHE A 29 -2.87 -3.49 3.53
N GLY A 30 -2.41 -3.68 4.76
CA GLY A 30 -1.57 -2.71 5.45
C GLY A 30 -0.30 -2.36 4.66
N ILE A 31 0.41 -3.37 4.17
CA ILE A 31 1.62 -3.17 3.33
C ILE A 31 1.26 -2.45 2.02
N GLY A 32 0.25 -2.94 1.31
CA GLY A 32 -0.14 -2.36 0.03
C GLY A 32 -0.67 -0.94 0.14
N TYR A 33 -1.45 -0.68 1.20
CA TYR A 33 -2.02 0.64 1.49
C TYR A 33 -0.92 1.63 1.80
N ASP A 34 0.01 1.32 2.71
CA ASP A 34 1.11 2.20 3.10
C ASP A 34 1.97 2.61 1.89
N LEU A 35 2.37 1.64 1.07
CA LEU A 35 3.11 1.88 -0.17
C LEU A 35 2.32 2.75 -1.16
N ALA A 36 1.05 2.43 -1.38
CA ALA A 36 0.21 3.15 -2.33
C ALA A 36 -0.03 4.60 -1.88
N THR A 37 -0.33 4.82 -0.60
CA THR A 37 -0.57 6.16 -0.06
C THR A 37 0.70 6.99 -0.03
N THR A 38 1.84 6.40 0.32
CA THR A 38 3.14 7.08 0.30
C THR A 38 3.52 7.48 -1.13
N ALA A 39 3.41 6.55 -2.09
CA ALA A 39 3.70 6.85 -3.48
C ALA A 39 2.78 7.94 -4.05
N TRP A 40 1.49 7.91 -3.69
CA TRP A 40 0.55 8.96 -4.07
C TRP A 40 0.93 10.32 -3.45
N TRP A 41 1.29 10.32 -2.16
CA TRP A 41 1.71 11.52 -1.44
C TRP A 41 2.97 12.14 -2.04
N ASP A 42 3.99 11.33 -2.31
CA ASP A 42 5.25 11.76 -2.91
C ASP A 42 5.05 12.30 -4.33
N ALA A 43 4.19 11.64 -5.11
CA ALA A 43 3.83 12.12 -6.44
C ALA A 43 3.09 13.47 -6.39
N HIS A 44 2.24 13.67 -5.37
CA HIS A 44 1.47 14.89 -5.21
C HIS A 44 2.29 16.05 -4.64
N ASN A 45 3.28 15.78 -3.78
CA ASN A 45 4.13 16.76 -3.11
C ASN A 45 5.57 16.81 -3.65
N LYS A 46 5.76 16.36 -4.90
CA LYS A 46 7.08 16.23 -5.53
C LYS A 46 7.87 17.54 -5.45
N GLY A 47 9.12 17.45 -4.98
CA GLY A 47 10.03 18.59 -4.83
C GLY A 47 9.92 19.37 -3.51
N LEU A 48 8.95 19.06 -2.66
CA LEU A 48 8.81 19.64 -1.31
C LEU A 48 9.31 18.72 -0.20
N GLY A 49 9.48 17.43 -0.51
CA GLY A 49 9.95 16.43 0.44
C GLY A 49 11.44 16.57 0.75
N SER A 50 11.81 16.30 2.00
CA SER A 50 13.20 16.29 2.47
C SER A 50 14.07 15.40 1.57
N THR A 51 13.58 14.21 1.21
CA THR A 51 14.28 13.26 0.34
C THR A 51 14.66 13.88 -1.01
N ASP A 52 13.72 14.54 -1.68
CA ASP A 52 13.97 15.22 -2.96
C ASP A 52 14.98 16.37 -2.82
N ILE A 53 14.92 17.11 -1.69
CA ILE A 53 15.88 18.17 -1.38
C ILE A 53 17.28 17.58 -1.18
N TYR A 54 17.43 16.51 -0.40
CA TYR A 54 18.72 15.84 -0.23
C TYR A 54 19.27 15.28 -1.56
N THR A 55 18.42 14.68 -2.39
CA THR A 55 18.82 14.17 -3.71
C THR A 55 19.30 15.29 -4.64
N SER A 56 18.58 16.42 -4.67
CA SER A 56 18.99 17.58 -5.48
C SER A 56 20.30 18.21 -4.98
N LEU A 57 20.51 18.31 -3.67
CA LEU A 57 21.76 18.80 -3.09
C LEU A 57 22.95 17.89 -3.39
N ALA A 58 22.76 16.57 -3.32
CA ALA A 58 23.80 15.60 -3.66
C ALA A 58 24.21 15.69 -5.15
N TRP A 59 23.24 15.93 -6.04
CA TRP A 59 23.52 16.14 -7.47
C TRP A 59 24.33 17.41 -7.69
N ILE A 60 23.98 18.52 -7.03
CA ILE A 60 24.73 19.79 -7.13
C ILE A 60 26.17 19.61 -6.63
N GLY A 61 26.37 18.97 -5.47
CA GLY A 61 27.70 18.74 -4.91
C GLY A 61 28.60 17.80 -5.73
N SER A 62 28.02 17.00 -6.63
CA SER A 62 28.76 16.12 -7.55
C SER A 62 29.11 16.79 -8.89
N ASN A 63 28.50 17.92 -9.23
CA ASN A 63 28.63 18.57 -10.55
C ASN A 63 29.27 19.98 -10.48
N GLY A 64 29.80 20.38 -9.31
CA GLY A 64 30.61 21.59 -9.12
C GLY A 64 32.05 21.23 -8.79
#